data_AF-A0AA40EQC0-F1
#
_entry.id   AF-A0AA40EQC0-F1
#
_cell.length_a   1.000
_cell.length_b   1.000
_cell.length_c   1.000
_cell.angle_alpha   90.00
_cell.angle_beta   90.00
_cell.angle_gamma   90.00
#
_symmetry.space_group_name_H-M   'P 1'
#
loop_
_entity.id
_entity.type
_entity.pdbx_description
1 polymer ?
#
loop_
_entity_poly.entity_id
_entity_poly.type
_entity_poly.pdbx_seq_one_letter_code
_entity_poly.pdbx_strand_id
1 'polypeptide(L)'
;MAASRSVSPGGALLRSSRIGVALRSPSATQAFPTHQTITTTSDSRARGDWGLKRALPLKTTTRSTFPMLRVRAMDTLEGITDFSSATDYGISLRKFQELRLPMSIPAVHAVSSVGGDNKFQNRKSVFEEAQDVTAISVEDRPAHETTRWKFTGPWLGGMGEGDFKDWVLKQVRPRRAEFREFLKGKLAVELHAEALRNSLDEGDEEAANLAPIDAASVTDDQLLLYLRKLRNDNERLFSHVGQFLDLPPLTPPNDTNPNRNPYSQNGPPATHPSAGISYLRTSAFLDNHPFYGPQDSHPPVEARVLKVVSQGALGPGTLVGVAGFVTTAPPAHLNMPSVPEVDLRVRGGSKMWVQPFRATVNSTGGIEIDLAKPQDEATIVAMELLGEDESKTFGRPNKAPKRPETLTAEMIRGNYISSGPAAYGLGLGPAGGRSDRRL
;
A
#
# COMPACT_ATOMS: atom_id res chain seq x y z
N MET A 1 30.88 -11.69 -41.22
CA MET A 1 29.84 -12.72 -40.94
C MET A 1 30.01 -13.18 -39.50
N ALA A 2 29.10 -12.81 -38.61
CA ALA A 2 29.17 -13.18 -37.19
C ALA A 2 28.15 -14.29 -36.91
N ALA A 3 28.64 -15.46 -36.50
CA ALA A 3 27.85 -16.65 -36.22
C ALA A 3 26.93 -16.44 -35.01
N SER A 4 25.64 -16.73 -35.20
CA SER A 4 24.63 -16.80 -34.15
C SER A 4 25.04 -17.85 -33.12
N ARG A 5 25.32 -17.44 -31.88
CA ARG A 5 25.52 -18.38 -30.76
C ARG A 5 24.20 -19.10 -30.47
N SER A 6 24.08 -20.32 -30.97
CA SER A 6 22.99 -21.23 -30.64
C SER A 6 23.03 -21.55 -29.14
N VAL A 7 21.91 -21.30 -28.46
CA VAL A 7 21.69 -21.66 -27.05
C VAL A 7 21.93 -23.16 -26.89
N SER A 8 22.66 -23.56 -25.83
CA SER A 8 22.94 -24.97 -25.59
C SER A 8 21.65 -25.77 -25.33
N PRO A 9 21.58 -27.06 -25.69
CA PRO A 9 20.38 -27.87 -25.50
C PRO A 9 19.90 -27.90 -24.04
N GLY A 10 20.83 -27.91 -23.08
CA GLY A 10 20.52 -27.79 -21.65
C GLY A 10 20.00 -26.41 -21.24
N GLY A 11 20.51 -25.33 -21.85
CA GLY A 11 20.01 -23.97 -21.63
C GLY A 11 18.61 -23.73 -22.22
N ALA A 12 18.27 -24.41 -23.31
CA ALA A 12 16.90 -24.40 -23.87
C ALA A 12 15.94 -25.17 -22.95
N LEU A 13 16.37 -26.33 -22.43
CA LEU A 13 15.59 -27.13 -21.48
C LEU A 13 15.32 -26.39 -20.17
N LEU A 14 16.32 -25.69 -19.60
CA LEU A 14 16.14 -24.90 -18.39
C LEU A 14 15.19 -23.70 -18.58
N ARG A 15 15.24 -23.03 -19.75
CA ARG A 15 14.25 -21.99 -20.10
C ARG A 15 12.83 -22.54 -20.24
N SER A 16 12.70 -23.78 -20.71
CA SER A 16 11.40 -24.48 -20.78
C SER A 16 11.01 -25.19 -19.48
N SER A 17 11.89 -25.23 -18.48
CA SER A 17 11.66 -25.95 -17.24
C SER A 17 10.74 -25.15 -16.31
N ARG A 18 9.75 -25.85 -15.75
CA ARG A 18 8.75 -25.29 -14.82
C ARG A 18 9.34 -24.87 -13.46
N ILE A 19 10.65 -24.97 -13.28
CA ILE A 19 11.34 -24.68 -12.02
C ILE A 19 11.71 -23.19 -11.93
N GLY A 20 11.80 -22.47 -13.05
CA GLY A 20 12.18 -21.04 -13.10
C GLY A 20 11.08 -20.06 -13.49
N VAL A 21 9.87 -20.55 -13.82
CA VAL A 21 8.71 -19.70 -14.14
C VAL A 21 7.76 -19.80 -12.95
N ALA A 22 7.50 -18.68 -12.29
CA ALA A 22 6.47 -18.59 -11.27
C ALA A 22 5.21 -19.33 -11.75
N LEU A 23 4.61 -20.15 -10.87
CA LEU A 23 3.39 -20.94 -11.05
C LEU A 23 2.16 -20.07 -11.36
N ARG A 24 2.22 -19.22 -12.38
CA ARG A 24 1.06 -18.51 -12.92
C ARG A 24 0.57 -19.31 -14.11
N SER A 25 -0.63 -19.86 -13.99
CA SER A 25 -1.28 -20.42 -15.16
C SER A 25 -1.47 -19.29 -16.19
N PRO A 26 -1.24 -19.55 -17.49
CA PRO A 26 -1.41 -18.54 -18.54
C PRO A 26 -2.86 -18.03 -18.65
N SER A 27 -3.80 -18.72 -18.01
CA SER A 27 -5.22 -18.38 -17.95
C SER A 27 -5.66 -17.72 -16.63
N ALA A 28 -4.78 -17.55 -15.64
CA ALA A 28 -5.13 -16.88 -14.40
C ALA A 28 -5.39 -15.39 -14.65
N THR A 29 -6.37 -14.83 -13.95
CA THR A 29 -6.66 -13.40 -13.95
C THR A 29 -5.42 -12.63 -13.48
N GLN A 30 -4.99 -11.64 -14.27
CA GLN A 30 -3.90 -10.74 -13.90
C GLN A 30 -4.36 -9.76 -12.81
N ALA A 31 -3.44 -9.06 -12.15
CA ALA A 31 -3.75 -8.17 -11.03
C ALA A 31 -4.65 -6.99 -11.42
N PHE A 32 -4.48 -6.46 -12.62
CA PHE A 32 -5.23 -5.31 -13.15
C PHE A 32 -5.62 -5.56 -14.62
N PRO A 33 -6.67 -4.89 -15.14
CA PRO A 33 -7.10 -5.06 -16.52
C PRO A 33 -6.08 -4.47 -17.50
N THR A 34 -5.82 -5.20 -18.58
CA THR A 34 -4.94 -4.76 -19.70
C THR A 34 -5.70 -4.35 -20.95
N HIS A 35 -6.95 -4.81 -21.09
CA HIS A 35 -7.82 -4.50 -22.22
C HIS A 35 -9.07 -3.76 -21.72
N GLN A 36 -9.58 -2.83 -22.55
CA GLN A 36 -10.82 -2.12 -22.28
C GLN A 36 -11.99 -3.09 -22.21
N THR A 37 -12.84 -2.90 -21.19
CA THR A 37 -14.14 -3.58 -21.11
C THR A 37 -15.15 -2.78 -21.94
N ILE A 38 -15.79 -3.45 -22.89
CA ILE A 38 -16.87 -2.90 -23.71
C ILE A 38 -18.20 -3.52 -23.31
N THR A 39 -19.27 -2.73 -23.46
CA THR A 39 -20.66 -3.13 -23.25
C THR A 39 -21.50 -2.70 -24.44
N THR A 40 -22.68 -3.29 -24.59
CA THR A 40 -23.64 -2.93 -25.65
C THR A 40 -25.06 -2.97 -25.07
N THR A 41 -26.02 -2.38 -25.79
CA THR A 41 -27.43 -2.39 -25.39
C THR A 41 -28.03 -3.79 -25.55
N SER A 42 -29.13 -4.08 -24.84
CA SER A 42 -29.79 -5.39 -24.93
C SER A 42 -30.22 -5.74 -26.36
N ASP A 43 -30.71 -4.75 -27.11
CA ASP A 43 -31.19 -4.95 -28.48
C ASP A 43 -30.06 -5.25 -29.46
N SER A 44 -28.96 -4.51 -29.39
CA SER A 44 -27.78 -4.78 -30.22
C SER A 44 -27.13 -6.10 -29.84
N ARG A 45 -27.09 -6.43 -28.56
CA ARG A 45 -26.62 -7.72 -28.04
C ARG A 45 -27.40 -8.91 -28.61
N ALA A 46 -28.72 -8.79 -28.73
CA ALA A 46 -29.56 -9.85 -29.30
C ALA A 46 -29.21 -10.15 -30.77
N ARG A 47 -28.69 -9.15 -31.49
CA ARG A 47 -28.18 -9.28 -32.87
C ARG A 47 -26.69 -9.62 -32.95
N GLY A 48 -26.01 -9.73 -31.82
CA GLY A 48 -24.55 -9.95 -31.77
C GLY A 48 -23.76 -8.72 -32.19
N ASP A 49 -24.38 -7.54 -32.20
CA ASP A 49 -23.73 -6.28 -32.55
C ASP A 49 -23.11 -5.62 -31.32
N TRP A 50 -21.78 -5.45 -31.40
CA TRP A 50 -20.94 -4.84 -30.38
C TRP A 50 -20.19 -3.61 -30.92
N GLY A 51 -20.58 -3.10 -32.10
CA GLY A 51 -19.84 -2.03 -32.79
C GLY A 51 -18.44 -2.46 -33.25
N LEU A 52 -18.23 -3.77 -33.42
CA LEU A 52 -16.96 -4.35 -33.87
C LEU A 52 -17.00 -4.62 -35.37
N LYS A 53 -15.86 -5.05 -35.92
CA LYS A 53 -15.73 -5.39 -37.35
C LYS A 53 -16.77 -6.41 -37.82
N ARG A 54 -17.14 -7.36 -36.95
CA ARG A 54 -18.13 -8.41 -37.24
C ARG A 54 -19.01 -8.65 -36.02
N ALA A 55 -20.21 -9.15 -36.26
CA ALA A 55 -21.12 -9.58 -35.20
C ALA A 55 -20.51 -10.78 -34.43
N LEU A 56 -20.62 -10.75 -33.10
CA LEU A 56 -20.08 -11.80 -32.24
C LEU A 56 -21.07 -12.97 -32.08
N PRO A 57 -20.57 -14.19 -31.79
CA PRO A 57 -21.43 -15.35 -31.56
C PRO A 57 -22.42 -15.16 -30.40
N LEU A 58 -23.71 -15.34 -30.66
CA LEU A 58 -24.78 -15.18 -29.67
C LEU A 58 -24.68 -16.19 -28.50
N LYS A 59 -24.19 -17.39 -28.78
CA LYS A 59 -24.09 -18.48 -27.79
C LYS A 59 -23.28 -18.10 -26.55
N THR A 60 -22.19 -17.35 -26.75
CA THR A 60 -21.28 -16.96 -25.66
C THR A 60 -21.55 -15.53 -25.17
N THR A 61 -22.18 -14.68 -25.99
CA THR A 61 -22.32 -13.26 -25.69
C THR A 61 -23.68 -12.87 -25.13
N THR A 62 -24.75 -13.68 -25.27
CA THR A 62 -26.13 -13.27 -24.89
C THR A 62 -26.58 -13.78 -23.50
N ARG A 63 -25.99 -14.85 -22.96
CA ARG A 63 -26.50 -15.52 -21.73
C ARG A 63 -26.15 -14.83 -20.40
N SER A 64 -25.12 -13.98 -20.35
CA SER A 64 -24.70 -13.35 -19.09
C SER A 64 -25.60 -12.17 -18.69
N THR A 65 -25.83 -11.95 -17.40
CA THR A 65 -26.58 -10.77 -16.93
C THR A 65 -25.89 -9.47 -17.30
N PHE A 66 -24.57 -9.42 -17.10
CA PHE A 66 -23.74 -8.26 -17.45
C PHE A 66 -23.02 -8.51 -18.79
N PRO A 67 -23.35 -7.74 -19.85
CA PRO A 67 -22.72 -7.88 -21.16
C PRO A 67 -21.35 -7.18 -21.17
N MET A 68 -20.35 -7.77 -20.51
CA MET A 68 -18.99 -7.24 -20.43
C MET A 68 -18.02 -8.10 -21.22
N LEU A 69 -17.28 -7.48 -22.14
CA LEU A 69 -16.43 -8.19 -23.07
C LEU A 69 -15.11 -7.41 -23.25
N ARG A 70 -14.01 -8.12 -23.53
CA ARG A 70 -12.73 -7.53 -23.91
C ARG A 70 -12.26 -8.11 -25.23
N VAL A 71 -11.74 -7.24 -26.09
CA VAL A 71 -11.23 -7.60 -27.41
C VAL A 71 -9.71 -7.57 -27.38
N ARG A 72 -9.08 -8.68 -27.75
CA ARG A 72 -7.62 -8.78 -27.87
C ARG A 72 -7.16 -8.35 -29.25
N ALA A 73 -7.87 -8.81 -30.28
CA ALA A 73 -7.62 -8.45 -31.67
C ALA A 73 -8.95 -8.32 -32.42
N MET A 74 -9.09 -7.26 -33.20
CA MET A 74 -10.30 -6.99 -34.00
C MET A 74 -10.51 -8.00 -35.13
N ASP A 75 -9.41 -8.47 -35.74
CA ASP A 75 -9.38 -9.49 -36.78
C ASP A 75 -8.09 -10.28 -36.64
N THR A 76 -8.18 -11.59 -36.47
CA THR A 76 -7.03 -12.49 -36.42
C THR A 76 -6.74 -13.10 -37.79
N LEU A 77 -5.66 -13.89 -37.89
CA LEU A 77 -5.28 -14.58 -39.13
C LEU A 77 -6.34 -15.59 -39.57
N GLU A 78 -7.15 -16.09 -38.63
CA GLU A 78 -8.29 -16.97 -38.87
C GLU A 78 -9.55 -16.21 -39.33
N GLY A 79 -9.49 -14.89 -39.47
CA GLY A 79 -10.61 -14.06 -39.90
C GLY A 79 -11.71 -13.88 -38.85
N ILE A 80 -11.40 -14.10 -37.57
CA ILE A 80 -12.31 -13.95 -36.43
C ILE A 80 -11.85 -12.83 -35.51
N THR A 81 -12.79 -12.24 -34.76
CA THR A 81 -12.45 -11.32 -33.67
C THR A 81 -12.05 -12.13 -32.44
N ASP A 82 -10.84 -11.95 -31.92
CA ASP A 82 -10.42 -12.59 -30.67
C ASP A 82 -10.93 -11.78 -29.48
N PHE A 83 -11.87 -12.38 -28.75
CA PHE A 83 -12.50 -11.77 -27.59
C PHE A 83 -12.63 -12.74 -26.44
N SER A 84 -12.77 -12.19 -25.23
CA SER A 84 -13.05 -12.96 -24.02
C SER A 84 -13.98 -12.19 -23.10
N SER A 85 -14.57 -12.89 -22.13
CA SER A 85 -15.36 -12.21 -21.09
C SER A 85 -14.47 -11.25 -20.30
N ALA A 86 -15.02 -10.07 -19.97
CA ALA A 86 -14.39 -9.08 -19.11
C ALA A 86 -15.11 -8.92 -17.76
N THR A 87 -16.02 -9.86 -17.43
CA THR A 87 -16.74 -9.85 -16.15
C THR A 87 -15.81 -10.07 -14.96
N ASP A 88 -14.65 -10.70 -15.18
CA ASP A 88 -13.60 -10.89 -14.17
C ASP A 88 -13.14 -9.55 -13.57
N TYR A 89 -12.85 -8.56 -14.41
CA TYR A 89 -12.45 -7.23 -13.94
C TYR A 89 -13.64 -6.30 -13.69
N GLY A 90 -14.61 -6.26 -14.61
CA GLY A 90 -15.72 -5.30 -14.52
C GLY A 90 -16.60 -5.50 -13.29
N ILE A 91 -16.83 -6.76 -12.88
CA ILE A 91 -17.58 -7.05 -11.65
C ILE A 91 -16.71 -6.86 -10.41
N SER A 92 -15.42 -7.19 -10.46
CA SER A 92 -14.51 -6.96 -9.33
C SER A 92 -14.36 -5.47 -9.00
N LEU A 93 -14.33 -4.59 -10.02
CA LEU A 93 -14.38 -3.14 -9.84
C LEU A 93 -15.65 -2.71 -9.11
N ARG A 94 -16.82 -3.18 -9.54
CA ARG A 94 -18.10 -2.85 -8.89
C ARG A 94 -18.14 -3.33 -7.45
N LYS A 95 -17.71 -4.57 -7.19
CA LYS A 95 -17.62 -5.12 -5.84
C LYS A 95 -16.68 -4.29 -4.95
N PHE A 96 -15.56 -3.81 -5.48
CA PHE A 96 -14.66 -2.93 -4.73
C PHE A 96 -15.33 -1.58 -4.40
N GLN A 97 -16.02 -0.98 -5.36
CA GLN A 97 -16.73 0.28 -5.16
C GLN A 97 -17.89 0.14 -4.16
N GLU A 98 -18.54 -1.02 -4.10
CA GLU A 98 -19.55 -1.35 -3.08
C GLU A 98 -18.97 -1.39 -1.66
N LEU A 99 -17.67 -1.67 -1.48
CA LEU A 99 -17.00 -1.59 -0.17
C LEU A 99 -16.84 -0.15 0.34
N ARG A 100 -17.01 0.86 -0.53
CA ARG A 100 -16.83 2.29 -0.21
C ARG A 100 -15.47 2.62 0.44
N LEU A 101 -14.43 1.91 0.05
CA LEU A 101 -13.08 2.12 0.57
C LEU A 101 -12.34 3.23 -0.19
N PRO A 102 -11.74 4.20 0.51
CA PRO A 102 -10.79 5.14 -0.07
C PRO A 102 -9.44 4.45 -0.29
N MET A 103 -8.73 4.94 -1.30
CA MET A 103 -7.33 4.56 -1.50
C MET A 103 -6.45 5.46 -0.64
N SER A 104 -5.54 4.85 0.09
CA SER A 104 -4.63 5.56 0.99
C SER A 104 -3.18 5.23 0.66
N ILE A 105 -2.30 6.13 1.08
CA ILE A 105 -0.86 5.93 0.97
C ILE A 105 -0.43 4.85 1.97
N PRO A 106 0.53 3.97 1.62
CA PRO A 106 1.09 3.00 2.55
C PRO A 106 1.57 3.69 3.84
N ALA A 107 1.28 3.07 4.98
CA ALA A 107 1.67 3.63 6.25
C ALA A 107 3.14 3.26 6.38
N VAL A 108 4.01 4.26 6.56
CA VAL A 108 5.35 3.97 7.04
C VAL A 108 5.14 3.22 8.35
N HIS A 109 5.63 1.98 8.43
CA HIS A 109 5.62 1.21 9.67
C HIS A 109 6.52 1.94 10.67
N ALA A 110 5.99 2.99 11.29
CA ALA A 110 6.57 3.53 12.50
C ALA A 110 6.56 2.36 13.48
N VAL A 111 7.75 1.98 13.92
CA VAL A 111 7.94 1.06 15.04
C VAL A 111 7.40 1.79 16.27
N SER A 112 6.09 1.89 16.41
CA SER A 112 5.43 2.37 17.61
C SER A 112 5.46 1.19 18.58
N SER A 113 6.62 0.99 19.20
CA SER A 113 6.65 0.49 20.55
C SER A 113 5.91 1.51 21.43
N VAL A 114 5.19 1.00 22.43
CA VAL A 114 4.44 1.77 23.44
C VAL A 114 3.02 2.19 23.01
N GLY A 115 2.09 1.29 23.34
CA GLY A 115 0.71 1.53 23.77
C GLY A 115 -0.02 2.76 23.23
N GLY A 116 -0.81 2.57 22.17
CA GLY A 116 -1.86 3.49 21.76
C GLY A 116 -2.52 3.02 20.48
N ASP A 117 -3.85 3.05 20.44
CA ASP A 117 -4.72 2.67 19.32
C ASP A 117 -4.61 3.61 18.10
N ASN A 118 -3.39 3.91 17.66
CA ASN A 118 -3.08 4.82 16.56
C ASN A 118 -3.19 4.19 15.17
N LYS A 119 -3.92 3.08 15.03
CA LYS A 119 -4.18 2.42 13.73
C LYS A 119 -5.03 3.27 12.77
N PHE A 120 -5.66 4.34 13.28
CA PHE A 120 -6.49 5.25 12.49
C PHE A 120 -5.77 6.53 12.04
N GLN A 121 -4.62 6.89 12.64
CA GLN A 121 -4.05 8.24 12.46
C GLN A 121 -3.24 8.45 11.16
N ASN A 122 -2.91 7.41 10.40
CA ASN A 122 -2.08 7.52 9.19
C ASN A 122 -2.81 7.19 7.88
N ARG A 123 -4.12 7.47 7.78
CA ARG A 123 -4.89 7.28 6.54
C ARG A 123 -4.90 8.56 5.72
N LYS A 124 -3.76 8.91 5.11
CA LYS A 124 -3.71 10.02 4.17
C LYS A 124 -4.27 9.58 2.82
N SER A 125 -5.21 10.36 2.30
CA SER A 125 -5.76 10.19 0.96
C SER A 125 -4.64 10.23 -0.07
N VAL A 126 -4.81 9.50 -1.18
CA VAL A 126 -3.90 9.61 -2.32
C VAL A 126 -4.11 10.93 -3.07
N PHE A 127 -5.33 11.46 -3.07
CA PHE A 127 -5.73 12.65 -3.83
C PHE A 127 -5.51 13.96 -3.04
N GLU A 128 -4.32 14.12 -2.49
CA GLU A 128 -3.91 15.32 -1.77
C GLU A 128 -3.02 16.18 -2.66
N GLU A 129 -3.22 17.50 -2.63
CA GLU A 129 -2.48 18.46 -3.47
C GLU A 129 -0.97 18.45 -3.21
N ALA A 130 -0.54 18.05 -2.00
CA ALA A 130 0.87 17.94 -1.67
C ALA A 130 1.56 16.68 -2.23
N GLN A 131 0.79 15.69 -2.70
CA GLN A 131 1.30 14.35 -3.07
C GLN A 131 0.93 13.94 -4.50
N ASP A 132 -0.31 14.21 -4.94
CA ASP A 132 -0.75 13.92 -6.30
C ASP A 132 -0.33 15.04 -7.26
N VAL A 133 0.99 15.22 -7.38
CA VAL A 133 1.60 16.19 -8.29
C VAL A 133 2.60 15.47 -9.18
N THR A 134 2.43 15.63 -10.50
CA THR A 134 3.32 15.03 -11.50
C THR A 134 4.06 16.06 -12.34
N ALA A 135 3.51 17.27 -12.49
CA ALA A 135 4.13 18.37 -13.20
C ALA A 135 5.02 19.18 -12.24
N ILE A 136 6.25 18.69 -12.01
CA ILE A 136 7.24 19.33 -11.14
C ILE A 136 8.43 19.81 -11.98
N SER A 137 8.80 21.08 -11.82
CA SER A 137 10.00 21.68 -12.44
C SER A 137 11.27 20.93 -12.01
N VAL A 138 12.38 21.05 -12.74
CA VAL A 138 13.61 20.32 -12.38
C VAL A 138 14.18 20.84 -11.05
N GLU A 139 13.94 22.11 -10.79
CA GLU A 139 14.39 22.88 -9.64
C GLU A 139 13.63 22.48 -8.36
N ASP A 140 12.32 22.24 -8.46
CA ASP A 140 11.45 21.93 -7.31
C ASP A 140 11.39 20.42 -6.98
N ARG A 141 11.91 19.55 -7.86
CA ARG A 141 11.94 18.09 -7.63
C ARG A 141 12.51 17.65 -6.28
N PRO A 142 13.61 18.24 -5.75
CA PRO A 142 14.15 17.87 -4.44
C PRO A 142 13.18 18.14 -3.29
N ALA A 143 12.43 19.25 -3.36
CA ALA A 143 11.46 19.59 -2.32
C ALA A 143 10.31 18.56 -2.25
N HIS A 144 9.99 17.93 -3.39
CA HIS A 144 8.92 16.95 -3.52
C HIS A 144 9.42 15.50 -3.58
N GLU A 145 10.71 15.22 -3.39
CA GLU A 145 11.28 13.87 -3.49
C GLU A 145 10.63 12.88 -2.51
N THR A 146 10.23 13.38 -1.33
CA THR A 146 9.60 12.58 -0.28
C THR A 146 8.10 12.36 -0.50
N THR A 147 7.41 13.26 -1.21
CA THR A 147 5.95 13.21 -1.36
C THR A 147 5.50 12.67 -2.71
N ARG A 148 6.31 12.84 -3.75
CA ARG A 148 5.97 12.41 -5.11
C ARG A 148 5.95 10.89 -5.22
N TRP A 149 5.04 10.39 -6.05
CA TRP A 149 4.88 8.97 -6.33
C TRP A 149 5.40 8.56 -7.72
N LYS A 150 5.50 9.51 -8.66
CA LYS A 150 5.94 9.26 -10.04
C LYS A 150 7.40 9.68 -10.22
N PHE A 151 8.22 8.76 -10.72
CA PHE A 151 9.65 8.95 -10.98
C PHE A 151 9.96 8.54 -12.42
N THR A 152 10.88 9.25 -13.07
CA THR A 152 11.37 8.90 -14.42
C THR A 152 12.42 7.80 -14.33
N GLY A 153 13.26 7.86 -13.30
CA GLY A 153 14.26 6.86 -13.02
C GLY A 153 13.63 5.56 -12.51
N PRO A 154 14.25 4.41 -12.80
CA PRO A 154 13.74 3.13 -12.32
C PRO A 154 14.04 2.95 -10.83
N TRP A 155 13.25 2.10 -10.16
CA TRP A 155 13.54 1.69 -8.80
C TRP A 155 14.60 0.58 -8.79
N LEU A 156 15.80 0.89 -8.27
CA LEU A 156 16.94 -0.03 -8.31
C LEU A 156 16.74 -1.28 -7.45
N GLY A 157 16.00 -1.17 -6.33
CA GLY A 157 15.78 -2.29 -5.41
C GLY A 157 14.94 -3.43 -5.99
N GLY A 158 14.10 -3.14 -6.99
CA GLY A 158 13.23 -4.13 -7.65
C GLY A 158 13.75 -4.63 -8.99
N MET A 159 14.91 -4.15 -9.45
CA MET A 159 15.44 -4.46 -10.77
C MET A 159 16.26 -5.76 -10.76
N GLY A 160 16.09 -6.60 -11.79
CA GLY A 160 16.96 -7.76 -11.98
C GLY A 160 18.39 -7.35 -12.35
N GLU A 161 19.38 -8.20 -12.03
CA GLU A 161 20.79 -7.90 -12.28
C GLU A 161 21.09 -7.62 -13.77
N GLY A 162 20.45 -8.35 -14.68
CA GLY A 162 20.58 -8.14 -16.13
C GLY A 162 20.06 -6.78 -16.57
N ASP A 163 18.84 -6.44 -16.15
CA ASP A 163 18.21 -5.16 -16.46
C ASP A 163 19.00 -3.98 -15.89
N PHE A 164 19.58 -4.15 -14.70
CA PHE A 164 20.45 -3.16 -14.07
C PHE A 164 21.71 -2.90 -14.88
N LYS A 165 22.40 -3.96 -15.34
CA LYS A 165 23.57 -3.83 -16.19
C LYS A 165 23.22 -3.12 -17.51
N ASP A 166 22.11 -3.51 -18.12
CA ASP A 166 21.63 -2.89 -19.35
C ASP A 166 21.29 -1.41 -19.15
N TRP A 167 20.61 -1.07 -18.06
CA TRP A 167 20.28 0.32 -17.71
C TRP A 167 21.54 1.16 -17.47
N VAL A 168 22.52 0.64 -16.73
CA VAL A 168 23.80 1.34 -16.50
C VAL A 168 24.53 1.59 -17.82
N LEU A 169 24.60 0.58 -18.70
CA LEU A 169 25.31 0.69 -19.97
C LEU A 169 24.61 1.64 -20.96
N LYS A 170 23.28 1.56 -21.05
CA LYS A 170 22.49 2.30 -22.06
C LYS A 170 22.05 3.69 -21.60
N GLN A 171 21.75 3.88 -20.31
CA GLN A 171 21.15 5.11 -19.77
C GLN A 171 22.12 5.92 -18.91
N VAL A 172 22.93 5.29 -18.05
CA VAL A 172 23.78 6.02 -17.09
C VAL A 172 25.14 6.40 -17.68
N ARG A 173 25.85 5.44 -18.30
CA ARG A 173 27.19 5.68 -18.87
C ARG A 173 27.28 6.82 -19.90
N PRO A 174 26.35 6.98 -20.86
CA PRO A 174 26.45 8.06 -21.84
C PRO A 174 26.24 9.45 -21.23
N ARG A 175 25.51 9.56 -20.11
CA ARG A 175 25.15 10.83 -19.48
C ARG A 175 26.20 11.41 -18.52
N ARG A 176 27.46 10.95 -18.62
CA ARG A 176 28.56 11.40 -17.75
C ARG A 176 28.92 12.87 -17.97
N ALA A 177 28.87 13.35 -19.21
CA ALA A 177 29.17 14.74 -19.53
C ALA A 177 28.10 15.68 -18.94
N GLU A 178 26.83 15.38 -19.19
CA GLU A 178 25.68 16.07 -18.60
C GLU A 178 25.73 16.12 -17.07
N PHE A 179 26.14 15.01 -16.43
CA PHE A 179 26.26 14.98 -14.97
C PHE A 179 27.35 15.91 -14.45
N ARG A 180 28.46 16.07 -15.18
CA ARG A 180 29.52 17.01 -14.78
C ARG A 180 29.03 18.46 -14.86
N GLU A 181 28.26 18.80 -15.89
CA GLU A 181 27.63 20.13 -16.02
C GLU A 181 26.62 20.37 -14.89
N PHE A 182 25.80 19.36 -14.56
CA PHE A 182 24.89 19.43 -13.42
C PHE A 182 25.63 19.70 -12.09
N LEU A 183 26.74 19.02 -11.84
CA LEU A 183 27.56 19.25 -10.64
C LEU A 183 28.22 20.63 -10.63
N LYS A 184 28.64 21.16 -11.80
CA LYS A 184 29.14 22.54 -11.89
C LYS A 184 28.07 23.54 -11.49
N GLY A 185 26.81 23.34 -11.92
CA GLY A 185 25.68 24.17 -11.50
C GLY A 185 25.46 24.15 -9.99
N LYS A 186 25.52 22.98 -9.35
CA LYS A 186 25.41 22.86 -7.89
C LYS A 186 26.58 23.51 -7.14
N LEU A 187 27.80 23.30 -7.62
CA LEU A 187 28.99 23.90 -7.02
C LEU A 187 28.98 25.43 -7.14
N ALA A 188 28.50 25.97 -8.26
CA ALA A 188 28.34 27.43 -8.42
C ALA A 188 27.36 28.02 -7.40
N VAL A 189 26.23 27.32 -7.15
CA VAL A 189 25.26 27.72 -6.10
C VAL A 189 25.87 27.66 -4.70
N GLU A 190 26.65 26.61 -4.39
CA GLU A 190 27.35 26.49 -3.09
C GLU A 190 28.39 27.60 -2.91
N LEU A 191 29.23 27.84 -3.92
CA LEU A 191 30.25 28.90 -3.87
C LEU A 191 29.62 30.28 -3.73
N HIS A 192 28.49 30.53 -4.40
CA HIS A 192 27.74 31.77 -4.25
C HIS A 192 27.19 31.93 -2.82
N ALA A 193 26.65 30.86 -2.23
CA ALA A 193 26.16 30.88 -0.86
C ALA A 193 27.29 31.10 0.16
N GLU A 194 28.47 30.49 -0.05
CA GLU A 194 29.65 30.72 0.78
C GLU A 194 30.18 32.16 0.65
N ALA A 195 30.25 32.70 -0.57
CA ALA A 195 30.64 34.09 -0.82
C ALA A 195 29.68 35.08 -0.13
N LEU A 196 28.37 34.86 -0.27
CA LEU A 196 27.35 35.67 0.40
C LEU A 196 27.52 35.61 1.93
N ARG A 197 27.73 34.42 2.49
CA ARG A 197 27.92 34.26 3.94
C ARG A 197 29.16 34.99 4.45
N ASN A 198 30.29 34.87 3.76
CA ASN A 198 31.52 35.56 4.15
C ASN A 198 31.35 37.08 4.09
N SER A 199 30.69 37.61 3.05
CA SER A 199 30.43 39.05 2.93
C SER A 199 29.49 39.60 4.02
N LEU A 200 28.52 38.81 4.47
CA LEU A 200 27.66 39.16 5.60
C LEU A 200 28.44 39.17 6.93
N ASP A 201 29.34 38.20 7.11
CA ASP A 201 30.19 38.12 8.31
C ASP A 201 31.23 39.26 8.34
N GLU A 202 31.69 39.72 7.16
CA GLU A 202 32.61 40.86 6.99
C GLU A 202 31.89 42.23 7.09
N GLY A 203 30.55 42.25 7.06
CA GLY A 203 29.74 43.44 7.27
C GLY A 203 29.59 44.36 6.04
N ASP A 204 29.89 43.84 4.85
CA ASP A 204 29.77 44.61 3.60
C ASP A 204 28.29 44.70 3.16
N GLU A 205 27.76 45.93 3.08
CA GLU A 205 26.36 46.18 2.65
C GLU A 205 26.12 45.82 1.16
N GLU A 206 27.17 45.62 0.37
CA GLU A 206 27.10 45.17 -1.03
C GLU A 206 26.88 43.66 -1.19
N ALA A 207 26.95 42.89 -0.09
CA ALA A 207 26.71 41.44 -0.06
C ALA A 207 25.39 41.03 -0.73
N ALA A 208 24.32 41.82 -0.55
CA ALA A 208 23.00 41.54 -1.10
C ALA A 208 22.93 41.70 -2.64
N ASN A 209 23.92 42.34 -3.27
CA ASN A 209 23.96 42.64 -4.70
C ASN A 209 24.99 41.80 -5.47
N LEU A 210 25.62 40.80 -4.84
CA LEU A 210 26.52 39.88 -5.54
C LEU A 210 25.75 39.14 -6.64
N ALA A 211 26.27 39.20 -7.87
CA ALA A 211 25.67 38.52 -9.00
C ALA A 211 25.82 36.98 -8.83
N PRO A 212 24.80 36.18 -9.20
CA PRO A 212 24.89 34.73 -9.17
C PRO A 212 26.11 34.22 -9.96
N ILE A 213 26.94 33.39 -9.32
CA ILE A 213 28.08 32.75 -9.98
C ILE A 213 27.53 31.79 -11.05
N ASP A 214 27.98 31.94 -12.29
CA ASP A 214 27.53 31.08 -13.38
C ASP A 214 28.26 29.73 -13.38
N ALA A 215 27.56 28.66 -13.76
CA ALA A 215 28.08 27.30 -13.84
C ALA A 215 29.28 27.19 -14.80
N ALA A 216 29.34 28.04 -15.82
CA ALA A 216 30.43 28.07 -16.80
C ALA A 216 31.77 28.56 -16.21
N SER A 217 31.75 29.38 -15.15
CA SER A 217 32.96 29.89 -14.50
C SER A 217 33.66 28.88 -13.58
N VAL A 218 33.02 27.74 -13.31
CA VAL A 218 33.58 26.70 -12.45
C VAL A 218 34.67 25.92 -13.19
N THR A 219 35.89 25.99 -12.66
CA THR A 219 37.05 25.29 -13.22
C THR A 219 36.96 23.78 -13.02
N ASP A 220 37.58 23.02 -13.92
CA ASP A 220 37.59 21.56 -13.83
C ASP A 220 38.35 21.03 -12.59
N ASP A 221 39.33 21.79 -12.10
CA ASP A 221 40.09 21.45 -10.89
C ASP A 221 39.23 21.59 -9.62
N GLN A 222 38.43 22.66 -9.53
CA GLN A 222 37.44 22.84 -8.46
C GLN A 222 36.42 21.71 -8.45
N LEU A 223 35.92 21.30 -9.63
CA LEU A 223 35.01 20.17 -9.76
C LEU A 223 35.66 18.86 -9.29
N LEU A 224 36.94 18.63 -9.60
CA LEU A 224 37.65 17.41 -9.20
C LEU A 224 37.83 17.36 -7.67
N LEU A 225 38.17 18.48 -7.04
CA LEU A 225 38.23 18.60 -5.58
C LEU A 225 36.85 18.36 -4.95
N TYR A 226 35.79 18.91 -5.54
CA TYR A 226 34.42 18.69 -5.09
C TYR A 226 34.02 17.20 -5.18
N LEU A 227 34.35 16.51 -6.27
CA LEU A 227 34.14 15.06 -6.38
C LEU A 227 34.92 14.26 -5.33
N ARG A 228 36.12 14.68 -4.94
CA ARG A 228 36.88 14.06 -3.85
C ARG A 228 36.18 14.27 -2.50
N LYS A 229 35.61 15.45 -2.26
CA LYS A 229 34.80 15.75 -1.06
C LYS A 229 33.55 14.87 -1.02
N LEU A 230 32.82 14.77 -2.14
CA LEU A 230 31.63 13.91 -2.27
C LEU A 230 31.94 12.41 -2.14
N ARG A 231 33.15 11.96 -2.45
CA ARG A 231 33.55 10.56 -2.23
C ARG A 231 33.58 10.18 -0.75
N ASN A 232 33.82 11.14 0.15
CA ASN A 232 33.79 10.91 1.59
C ASN A 232 32.36 11.04 2.14
N ASP A 233 31.48 11.78 1.46
CA ASP A 233 30.08 11.98 1.83
C ASP A 233 29.15 11.28 0.82
N ASN A 234 28.97 9.98 1.02
CA ASN A 234 28.17 9.14 0.13
C ASN A 234 26.69 9.56 0.08
N GLU A 235 26.14 10.10 1.17
CA GLU A 235 24.73 10.47 1.24
C GLU A 235 24.42 11.64 0.31
N ARG A 236 25.25 12.70 0.34
CA ARG A 236 25.13 13.82 -0.59
C ARG A 236 25.35 13.39 -2.04
N LEU A 237 26.33 12.51 -2.28
CA LEU A 237 26.57 11.97 -3.60
C LEU A 237 25.33 11.23 -4.13
N PHE A 238 24.72 10.36 -3.32
CA PHE A 238 23.52 9.62 -3.72
C PHE A 238 22.32 10.53 -3.93
N SER A 239 22.16 11.60 -3.13
CA SER A 239 21.13 12.61 -3.35
C SER A 239 21.32 13.33 -4.69
N HIS A 240 22.54 13.76 -5.03
CA HIS A 240 22.80 14.40 -6.33
C HIS A 240 22.60 13.46 -7.52
N VAL A 241 23.05 12.20 -7.40
CA VAL A 241 22.82 11.18 -8.43
C VAL A 241 21.31 10.87 -8.56
N GLY A 242 20.60 10.78 -7.44
CA GLY A 242 19.15 10.59 -7.38
C GLY A 242 18.39 11.73 -8.05
N GLN A 243 18.76 12.98 -7.78
CA GLN A 243 18.17 14.14 -8.45
C GLN A 243 18.42 14.13 -9.96
N PHE A 244 19.64 13.83 -10.40
CA PHE A 244 20.01 13.86 -11.82
C PHE A 244 19.38 12.73 -12.64
N LEU A 245 19.34 11.53 -12.08
CA LEU A 245 18.73 10.35 -12.71
C LEU A 245 17.24 10.21 -12.40
N ASP A 246 16.70 11.12 -11.59
CA ASP A 246 15.31 11.17 -11.15
C ASP A 246 14.86 9.86 -10.49
N LEU A 247 15.73 9.29 -9.65
CA LEU A 247 15.54 8.00 -9.00
C LEU A 247 14.62 8.11 -7.78
N PRO A 248 13.84 7.05 -7.47
CA PRO A 248 13.13 6.97 -6.21
C PRO A 248 14.09 6.96 -5.02
N PRO A 249 13.79 7.67 -3.92
CA PRO A 249 14.65 7.70 -2.75
C PRO A 249 14.78 6.29 -2.18
N LEU A 250 16.01 5.78 -2.19
CA LEU A 250 16.38 4.54 -1.54
C LEU A 250 16.76 4.87 -0.10
N THR A 251 16.35 4.01 0.80
CA THR A 251 16.62 4.23 2.22
C THR A 251 17.63 3.25 2.75
N PRO A 252 18.53 3.71 3.63
CA PRO A 252 19.32 2.80 4.41
C PRO A 252 18.40 1.99 5.35
N PRO A 253 18.75 0.73 5.63
CA PRO A 253 17.91 -0.19 6.39
C PRO A 253 17.64 0.23 7.85
N ASN A 254 18.39 1.18 8.41
CA ASN A 254 18.28 1.61 9.81
C ASN A 254 17.66 3.02 10.00
N ASP A 255 17.09 3.61 8.97
CA ASP A 255 16.53 4.97 9.07
C ASP A 255 15.13 4.95 9.70
N THR A 256 15.02 5.54 10.90
CA THR A 256 13.78 5.70 11.68
C THR A 256 13.05 7.02 11.42
N ASN A 257 13.46 7.81 10.41
CA ASN A 257 12.88 9.12 10.17
C ASN A 257 11.41 9.03 9.72
N PRO A 258 10.46 9.68 10.43
CA PRO A 258 9.04 9.66 10.09
C PRO A 258 8.68 10.48 8.82
N ASN A 259 9.53 11.41 8.38
CA ASN A 259 9.29 12.25 7.20
C ASN A 259 9.73 11.59 5.87
N ARG A 260 9.82 10.27 5.87
CA ARG A 260 10.37 9.47 4.77
C ARG A 260 9.31 9.21 3.70
N ASN A 261 9.77 9.05 2.44
CA ASN A 261 8.86 8.67 1.36
C ASN A 261 8.20 7.31 1.69
N PRO A 262 6.86 7.23 1.69
CA PRO A 262 6.10 6.02 2.05
C PRO A 262 6.43 4.82 1.14
N TYR A 263 6.92 5.07 -0.07
CA TYR A 263 7.20 4.04 -1.07
C TYR A 263 8.65 3.55 -1.09
N SER A 264 9.48 4.03 -0.18
CA SER A 264 10.92 3.77 -0.21
C SER A 264 11.33 2.31 0.06
N GLN A 265 10.51 1.53 0.80
CA GLN A 265 10.81 0.12 1.10
C GLN A 265 10.46 -0.81 -0.07
N ASN A 266 9.22 -0.69 -0.58
CA ASN A 266 8.69 -1.59 -1.60
C ASN A 266 8.79 -1.03 -3.02
N GLY A 267 9.28 0.20 -3.18
CA GLY A 267 9.31 0.94 -4.42
C GLY A 267 8.05 1.78 -4.65
N PRO A 268 8.15 2.86 -5.46
CA PRO A 268 6.99 3.61 -5.91
C PRO A 268 6.02 2.73 -6.72
N PRO A 269 4.71 3.04 -6.69
CA PRO A 269 3.73 2.32 -7.50
C PRO A 269 3.99 2.57 -8.99
N ALA A 270 3.86 1.51 -9.80
CA ALA A 270 3.99 1.62 -11.25
C ALA A 270 2.88 2.48 -11.90
N THR A 271 1.75 2.63 -11.21
CA THR A 271 0.60 3.44 -11.61
C THR A 271 0.32 4.52 -10.57
N HIS A 272 -0.67 5.38 -10.80
CA HIS A 272 -1.19 6.27 -9.76
C HIS A 272 -1.52 5.46 -8.48
N PRO A 273 -1.31 5.97 -7.25
CA PRO A 273 -1.50 5.17 -6.04
C PRO A 273 -2.95 4.80 -5.73
N SER A 274 -3.92 5.33 -6.49
CA SER A 274 -5.31 4.84 -6.49
C SER A 274 -5.59 3.75 -7.52
N ALA A 275 -4.68 3.51 -8.48
CA ALA A 275 -4.84 2.65 -9.65
C ALA A 275 -6.14 2.90 -10.47
N GLY A 276 -6.85 4.02 -10.24
CA GLY A 276 -8.15 4.29 -10.85
C GLY A 276 -9.30 3.39 -10.37
N ILE A 277 -9.14 2.66 -9.25
CA ILE A 277 -10.19 1.74 -8.76
C ILE A 277 -11.24 2.45 -7.90
N SER A 278 -10.80 3.41 -7.08
CA SER A 278 -11.65 4.24 -6.21
C SER A 278 -11.13 5.67 -6.18
N TYR A 279 -12.08 6.60 -6.15
CA TYR A 279 -11.86 8.05 -6.14
C TYR A 279 -12.34 8.69 -4.83
N LEU A 280 -12.71 7.89 -3.83
CA LEU A 280 -13.04 8.39 -2.50
C LEU A 280 -11.77 8.87 -1.81
N ARG A 281 -11.81 10.11 -1.28
CA ARG A 281 -10.71 10.67 -0.49
C ARG A 281 -10.69 10.11 0.94
N THR A 282 -11.86 9.91 1.53
CA THR A 282 -12.01 9.47 2.90
C THR A 282 -13.26 8.60 3.07
N SER A 283 -13.25 7.76 4.10
CA SER A 283 -14.40 6.99 4.59
C SER A 283 -14.91 7.55 5.92
N ALA A 284 -14.64 8.82 6.23
CA ALA A 284 -15.13 9.48 7.45
C ALA A 284 -16.61 9.87 7.31
N PHE A 285 -17.48 8.89 7.08
CA PHE A 285 -18.93 9.03 7.06
C PHE A 285 -19.55 7.88 7.85
N LEU A 286 -20.75 8.08 8.38
CA LEU A 286 -21.50 7.07 9.10
C LEU A 286 -22.67 6.60 8.24
N ASP A 287 -22.83 5.29 8.13
CA ASP A 287 -23.98 4.71 7.45
C ASP A 287 -25.21 4.78 8.36
N ASN A 288 -26.26 5.42 7.88
CA ASN A 288 -27.50 5.52 8.63
C ASN A 288 -28.40 4.31 8.33
N HIS A 289 -28.57 3.43 9.31
CA HIS A 289 -29.45 2.28 9.20
C HIS A 289 -30.93 2.69 9.34
N PRO A 290 -31.85 2.19 8.50
CA PRO A 290 -33.26 2.59 8.55
C PRO A 290 -33.96 2.42 9.91
N PHE A 291 -33.59 1.37 10.66
CA PHE A 291 -34.22 1.08 11.96
C PHE A 291 -33.37 1.46 13.17
N TYR A 292 -32.04 1.36 13.06
CA TYR A 292 -31.11 1.49 14.19
C TYR A 292 -30.41 2.84 14.22
N GLY A 293 -30.56 3.66 13.18
CA GLY A 293 -29.90 4.95 13.08
C GLY A 293 -28.42 4.83 12.67
N PRO A 294 -27.59 5.84 12.97
CA PRO A 294 -26.20 5.89 12.55
C PRO A 294 -25.40 4.73 13.17
N GLN A 295 -24.71 3.97 12.32
CA GLN A 295 -23.87 2.86 12.73
C GLN A 295 -22.46 3.34 13.10
N ASP A 296 -21.83 2.68 14.07
CA ASP A 296 -20.46 2.99 14.52
C ASP A 296 -19.40 2.61 13.47
N SER A 297 -19.61 1.50 12.77
CA SER A 297 -18.72 1.00 11.72
C SER A 297 -19.48 0.74 10.42
N HIS A 298 -18.75 0.76 9.30
CA HIS A 298 -19.28 0.37 7.99
C HIS A 298 -19.74 -1.09 8.00
N PRO A 299 -20.70 -1.47 7.14
CA PRO A 299 -21.21 -2.84 7.12
C PRO A 299 -20.08 -3.86 6.85
N PRO A 300 -20.01 -4.95 7.64
CA PRO A 300 -19.04 -6.00 7.42
C PRO A 300 -19.35 -6.78 6.14
N VAL A 301 -18.36 -7.49 5.62
CA VAL A 301 -18.45 -8.19 4.34
C VAL A 301 -18.06 -9.66 4.50
N GLU A 302 -18.80 -10.54 3.83
CA GLU A 302 -18.49 -11.97 3.78
C GLU A 302 -17.27 -12.23 2.88
N ALA A 303 -16.26 -12.89 3.45
CA ALA A 303 -15.03 -13.28 2.77
C ALA A 303 -14.87 -14.80 2.73
N ARG A 304 -14.24 -15.32 1.67
CA ARG A 304 -13.88 -16.74 1.57
C ARG A 304 -12.49 -17.00 2.09
N VAL A 305 -12.31 -18.06 2.86
CA VAL A 305 -10.98 -18.51 3.26
C VAL A 305 -10.37 -19.33 2.13
N LEU A 306 -9.22 -18.89 1.62
CA LEU A 306 -8.55 -19.51 0.48
C LEU A 306 -7.40 -20.42 0.93
N LYS A 307 -6.62 -19.95 1.91
CA LYS A 307 -5.51 -20.69 2.49
C LYS A 307 -5.48 -20.46 3.98
N VAL A 308 -5.59 -21.53 4.75
CA VAL A 308 -5.34 -21.52 6.19
C VAL A 308 -3.85 -21.77 6.42
N VAL A 309 -3.24 -21.00 7.31
CA VAL A 309 -1.88 -21.24 7.78
C VAL A 309 -1.94 -21.61 9.26
N SER A 310 -1.39 -22.78 9.60
CA SER A 310 -1.32 -23.26 10.99
C SER A 310 -0.47 -22.33 11.85
N GLN A 311 -0.85 -22.15 13.12
CA GLN A 311 -0.09 -21.34 14.07
C GLN A 311 1.35 -21.89 14.19
N GLY A 312 2.35 -21.04 13.91
CA GLY A 312 3.77 -21.39 14.01
C GLY A 312 4.49 -21.66 12.68
N ALA A 313 3.79 -21.70 11.55
CA ALA A 313 4.43 -21.81 10.24
C ALA A 313 4.98 -20.45 9.77
N LEU A 314 6.27 -20.40 9.40
CA LEU A 314 6.91 -19.27 8.73
C LEU A 314 6.32 -19.11 7.32
N GLY A 315 5.29 -18.29 7.18
CA GLY A 315 4.64 -18.03 5.89
C GLY A 315 3.68 -16.84 5.95
N PRO A 316 3.24 -16.33 4.79
CA PRO A 316 2.18 -15.32 4.74
C PRO A 316 0.96 -15.89 5.47
N GLY A 317 0.31 -15.07 6.31
CA GLY A 317 -0.82 -15.48 7.13
C GLY A 317 -2.00 -16.03 6.32
N THR A 318 -3.09 -16.36 6.99
CA THR A 318 -4.31 -16.87 6.35
C THR A 318 -4.75 -15.96 5.19
N LEU A 319 -4.91 -16.51 3.99
CA LEU A 319 -5.35 -15.76 2.81
C LEU A 319 -6.86 -15.83 2.67
N VAL A 320 -7.47 -14.68 2.44
CA VAL A 320 -8.92 -14.53 2.28
C VAL A 320 -9.25 -13.79 0.99
N GLY A 321 -10.35 -14.20 0.36
CA GLY A 321 -10.92 -13.55 -0.81
C GLY A 321 -12.03 -12.59 -0.41
N VAL A 322 -11.81 -11.29 -0.60
CA VAL A 322 -12.75 -10.20 -0.29
C VAL A 322 -13.08 -9.47 -1.58
N ALA A 323 -14.37 -9.41 -1.95
CA ALA A 323 -14.84 -8.66 -3.13
C ALA A 323 -14.14 -9.01 -4.47
N GLY A 324 -13.51 -10.19 -4.59
CA GLY A 324 -12.73 -10.60 -5.78
C GLY A 324 -11.22 -10.36 -5.68
N PHE A 325 -10.76 -9.73 -4.59
CA PHE A 325 -9.34 -9.51 -4.28
C PHE A 325 -8.87 -10.53 -3.25
N VAL A 326 -7.59 -10.86 -3.29
CA VAL A 326 -6.94 -11.76 -2.32
C VAL A 326 -6.11 -10.91 -1.39
N THR A 327 -6.35 -11.02 -0.09
CA THR A 327 -5.58 -10.32 0.95
C THR A 327 -5.25 -11.24 2.12
N THR A 328 -4.35 -10.80 2.97
CA THR A 328 -3.97 -11.53 4.19
C THR A 328 -4.92 -11.13 5.32
N ALA A 329 -5.53 -12.11 5.96
CA ALA A 329 -6.35 -11.90 7.14
C ALA A 329 -5.49 -11.45 8.33
N PRO A 330 -6.05 -10.62 9.23
CA PRO A 330 -5.36 -10.24 10.45
C PRO A 330 -4.98 -11.48 11.27
N PRO A 331 -3.84 -11.47 11.96
CA PRO A 331 -3.38 -12.61 12.73
C PRO A 331 -4.37 -12.98 13.86
N ALA A 332 -4.45 -14.28 14.15
CA ALA A 332 -5.48 -14.90 15.00
C ALA A 332 -5.55 -14.36 16.45
N HIS A 333 -4.51 -13.68 16.95
CA HIS A 333 -4.51 -13.06 18.28
C HIS A 333 -5.51 -11.89 18.41
N LEU A 334 -6.11 -11.43 17.31
CA LEU A 334 -7.18 -10.43 17.30
C LEU A 334 -8.58 -11.04 17.53
N ASN A 335 -8.68 -12.21 18.18
CA ASN A 335 -9.94 -12.91 18.50
C ASN A 335 -10.88 -13.11 17.30
N MET A 336 -10.32 -13.29 16.10
CA MET A 336 -11.08 -13.74 14.94
C MET A 336 -11.40 -15.23 15.10
N PRO A 337 -12.54 -15.73 14.58
CA PRO A 337 -12.77 -17.16 14.45
C PRO A 337 -11.68 -17.72 13.53
N SER A 338 -10.62 -18.24 14.14
CA SER A 338 -9.51 -18.87 13.45
C SER A 338 -10.05 -20.16 12.87
N VAL A 339 -10.22 -20.23 11.54
CA VAL A 339 -10.46 -21.50 10.85
C VAL A 339 -9.14 -22.27 10.95
N PRO A 340 -9.01 -23.27 11.83
CA PRO A 340 -7.71 -23.87 12.13
C PRO A 340 -7.27 -24.84 11.04
N GLU A 341 -8.22 -25.37 10.28
CA GLU A 341 -8.03 -26.34 9.22
C GLU A 341 -9.08 -26.15 8.13
N VAL A 342 -8.74 -26.53 6.90
CA VAL A 342 -9.70 -26.52 5.79
C VAL A 342 -10.73 -27.62 6.01
N ASP A 343 -11.94 -27.24 6.38
CA ASP A 343 -13.05 -28.19 6.51
C ASP A 343 -13.69 -28.50 5.16
N LEU A 344 -13.46 -29.72 4.66
CA LEU A 344 -14.01 -30.21 3.40
C LEU A 344 -15.51 -30.53 3.47
N ARG A 345 -16.11 -30.59 4.66
CA ARG A 345 -17.54 -30.86 4.86
C ARG A 345 -18.40 -29.63 4.59
N VAL A 346 -17.83 -28.44 4.72
CA VAL A 346 -18.55 -27.17 4.49
C VAL A 346 -18.78 -27.00 2.98
N ARG A 347 -20.04 -27.11 2.57
CA ARG A 347 -20.44 -26.93 1.17
C ARG A 347 -20.09 -25.51 0.71
N GLY A 348 -19.29 -25.41 -0.34
CA GLY A 348 -18.87 -24.12 -0.90
C GLY A 348 -17.66 -23.49 -0.20
N GLY A 349 -17.06 -24.18 0.77
CA GLY A 349 -15.87 -23.75 1.51
C GLY A 349 -16.18 -22.81 2.67
N SER A 350 -15.22 -22.67 3.58
CA SER A 350 -15.33 -21.82 4.76
C SER A 350 -15.42 -20.34 4.38
N LYS A 351 -16.37 -19.65 5.00
CA LYS A 351 -16.58 -18.21 4.86
C LYS A 351 -16.59 -17.54 6.22
N MET A 352 -16.21 -16.28 6.26
CA MET A 352 -16.16 -15.49 7.49
C MET A 352 -16.48 -14.04 7.22
N TRP A 353 -17.08 -13.38 8.20
CA TRP A 353 -17.30 -11.94 8.16
C TRP A 353 -16.00 -11.20 8.49
N VAL A 354 -15.68 -10.19 7.69
CA VAL A 354 -14.50 -9.33 7.86
C VAL A 354 -14.88 -7.87 7.72
N GLN A 355 -14.14 -7.00 8.40
CA GLN A 355 -14.30 -5.56 8.24
C GLN A 355 -13.15 -4.99 7.39
N PRO A 356 -13.35 -4.71 6.10
CA PRO A 356 -12.36 -3.96 5.35
C PRO A 356 -12.37 -2.50 5.81
N PHE A 357 -11.20 -1.92 6.02
CA PHE A 357 -11.11 -0.53 6.51
C PHE A 357 -10.14 0.34 5.73
N ARG A 358 -9.24 -0.25 4.94
CA ARG A 358 -8.23 0.48 4.18
C ARG A 358 -7.80 -0.31 2.95
N ALA A 359 -7.49 0.41 1.89
CA ALA A 359 -6.87 -0.15 0.70
C ALA A 359 -5.65 0.68 0.27
N THR A 360 -4.65 -0.01 -0.25
CA THR A 360 -3.41 0.56 -0.79
C THR A 360 -3.02 -0.15 -2.09
N VAL A 361 -2.17 0.49 -2.89
CA VAL A 361 -1.60 -0.13 -4.10
C VAL A 361 -0.12 -0.39 -3.84
N ASN A 362 0.33 -1.61 -4.12
CA ASN A 362 1.73 -1.97 -4.00
C ASN A 362 2.53 -1.57 -5.25
N SER A 363 3.85 -1.71 -5.21
CA SER A 363 4.73 -1.31 -6.32
C SER A 363 4.42 -2.02 -7.64
N THR A 364 3.94 -3.26 -7.57
CA THR A 364 3.55 -4.07 -8.73
C THR A 364 2.17 -3.72 -9.32
N GLY A 365 1.42 -2.80 -8.69
CA GLY A 365 0.06 -2.45 -9.09
C GLY A 365 -1.02 -3.40 -8.55
N GLY A 366 -0.67 -4.31 -7.64
CA GLY A 366 -1.61 -5.12 -6.88
C GLY A 366 -2.28 -4.29 -5.79
N ILE A 367 -3.55 -4.59 -5.51
CA ILE A 367 -4.33 -3.92 -4.47
C ILE A 367 -4.27 -4.75 -3.20
N GLU A 368 -3.87 -4.12 -2.10
CA GLU A 368 -3.82 -4.70 -0.77
C GLU A 368 -4.94 -4.08 0.06
N ILE A 369 -5.77 -4.94 0.65
CA ILE A 369 -6.90 -4.52 1.49
C ILE A 369 -6.60 -4.93 2.93
N ASP A 370 -6.48 -3.94 3.80
CA ASP A 370 -6.31 -4.17 5.23
C ASP A 370 -7.66 -4.52 5.86
N LEU A 371 -7.66 -5.63 6.60
CA LEU A 371 -8.86 -6.19 7.22
C LEU A 371 -8.77 -6.13 8.75
N ALA A 372 -9.90 -5.87 9.40
CA ALA A 372 -10.10 -5.93 10.83
C ALA A 372 -11.18 -6.98 11.18
N LYS A 373 -11.23 -7.34 12.47
CA LYS A 373 -12.35 -8.09 13.02
C LYS A 373 -13.60 -7.21 13.01
N PRO A 374 -14.73 -7.68 12.46
CA PRO A 374 -15.99 -6.95 12.55
C PRO A 374 -16.53 -6.97 13.98
N GLN A 375 -17.29 -5.95 14.35
CA GLN A 375 -18.06 -5.97 15.58
C GLN A 375 -19.17 -7.03 15.46
N ASP A 376 -19.44 -7.74 16.56
CA ASP A 376 -20.43 -8.83 16.57
C ASP A 376 -21.84 -8.28 16.25
N GLU A 377 -22.19 -7.12 16.81
CA GLU A 377 -23.46 -6.42 16.54
C GLU A 377 -23.61 -6.02 15.07
N ALA A 378 -22.57 -5.44 14.46
CA ALA A 378 -22.57 -5.07 13.05
C ALA A 378 -22.76 -6.28 12.13
N THR A 379 -22.22 -7.44 12.53
CA THR A 379 -22.40 -8.70 11.80
C THR A 379 -23.84 -9.19 11.87
N ILE A 380 -24.47 -9.11 13.04
CA ILE A 380 -25.87 -9.49 13.23
C ILE A 380 -26.80 -8.57 12.42
N VAL A 381 -26.58 -7.26 12.47
CA VAL A 381 -27.34 -6.28 11.67
C VAL A 381 -27.21 -6.57 10.16
N ALA A 382 -26.01 -6.89 9.69
CA ALA A 382 -25.80 -7.27 8.29
C ALA A 382 -26.51 -8.59 7.92
N MET A 383 -26.49 -9.60 8.79
CA MET A 383 -27.24 -10.85 8.60
C MET A 383 -28.76 -10.63 8.60
N GLU A 384 -29.26 -9.72 9.44
CA GLU A 384 -30.68 -9.35 9.47
C GLU A 384 -31.14 -8.72 8.15
N LEU A 385 -30.33 -7.83 7.56
CA LEU A 385 -30.61 -7.23 6.24
C LEU A 385 -30.63 -8.27 5.11
N LEU A 386 -29.80 -9.31 5.21
CA LEU A 386 -29.81 -10.43 4.25
C LEU A 386 -30.97 -11.41 4.49
N GLY A 387 -31.68 -11.28 5.61
CA GLY A 387 -32.72 -12.23 6.02
C GLY A 387 -32.17 -13.59 6.47
N GLU A 388 -30.87 -13.67 6.76
CA GLU A 388 -30.20 -14.88 7.23
C GLU A 388 -30.24 -15.01 8.76
N ASP A 389 -30.48 -13.90 9.49
CA ASP A 389 -30.63 -13.95 10.94
C ASP A 389 -31.99 -14.51 11.35
N GLU A 390 -31.99 -15.71 11.94
CA GLU A 390 -33.16 -16.35 12.54
C GLU A 390 -33.65 -15.60 13.80
N SER A 391 -32.78 -14.78 14.39
CA SER A 391 -32.98 -14.21 15.72
C SER A 391 -33.52 -12.77 15.77
N LYS A 392 -33.86 -12.17 14.61
CA LYS A 392 -34.49 -10.83 14.42
C LYS A 392 -34.37 -9.93 15.65
N THR A 393 -33.30 -9.14 15.70
CA THR A 393 -33.01 -8.29 16.86
C THR A 393 -34.03 -7.17 17.05
N PHE A 394 -34.63 -6.65 15.97
CA PHE A 394 -35.64 -5.59 16.06
C PHE A 394 -36.92 -6.03 16.80
N GLY A 395 -37.31 -5.25 17.81
CA GLY A 395 -38.57 -5.44 18.54
C GLY A 395 -38.60 -6.62 19.52
N ARG A 396 -37.50 -7.37 19.68
CA ARG A 396 -37.39 -8.36 20.75
C ARG A 396 -37.03 -7.68 22.07
N PRO A 397 -37.72 -8.00 23.17
CA PRO A 397 -37.28 -7.53 24.48
C PRO A 397 -35.92 -8.14 24.76
N ASN A 398 -34.97 -7.32 25.22
CA ASN A 398 -33.72 -7.82 25.78
C ASN A 398 -34.09 -8.90 26.81
N LYS A 399 -33.59 -10.13 26.63
CA LYS A 399 -33.52 -11.04 27.77
C LYS A 399 -32.76 -10.26 28.83
N ALA A 400 -33.44 -9.92 29.93
CA ALA A 400 -32.81 -9.23 31.04
C ALA A 400 -31.46 -9.91 31.30
N PRO A 401 -30.37 -9.15 31.52
CA PRO A 401 -29.10 -9.76 31.84
C PRO A 401 -29.37 -10.77 32.94
N LYS A 402 -29.03 -12.05 32.70
CA LYS A 402 -29.13 -13.06 33.74
C LYS A 402 -28.47 -12.42 34.95
N ARG A 403 -29.25 -12.15 36.01
CA ARG A 403 -28.67 -11.72 37.29
C ARG A 403 -27.48 -12.65 37.51
N PRO A 404 -26.28 -12.14 37.80
CA PRO A 404 -25.19 -13.03 38.18
C PRO A 404 -25.79 -13.97 39.20
N GLU A 405 -25.74 -15.28 38.92
CA GLU A 405 -26.29 -16.29 39.82
C GLU A 405 -25.80 -15.89 41.20
N THR A 406 -26.74 -15.61 42.10
CA THR A 406 -26.42 -15.23 43.47
C THR A 406 -25.45 -16.27 43.96
N LEU A 407 -24.18 -15.88 44.16
CA LEU A 407 -23.17 -16.71 44.79
C LEU A 407 -23.85 -17.30 46.02
N THR A 408 -24.13 -18.60 45.99
CA THR A 408 -24.74 -19.25 47.14
C THR A 408 -23.78 -19.04 48.31
N ALA A 409 -24.34 -18.89 49.52
CA ALA A 409 -23.57 -18.62 50.73
C ALA A 409 -22.47 -19.68 51.02
N GLU A 410 -22.47 -20.80 50.28
CA GLU A 410 -21.43 -21.82 50.28
C GLU A 410 -20.15 -21.40 49.51
N MET A 411 -20.25 -20.63 48.43
CA MET A 411 -19.07 -20.17 47.66
C MET A 411 -18.28 -19.07 48.39
N ILE A 412 -18.92 -18.35 49.32
CA ILE A 412 -18.27 -17.28 50.12
C ILE A 412 -17.47 -17.85 51.31
N ARG A 413 -17.70 -19.12 51.70
CA ARG A 413 -17.00 -19.74 52.85
C ARG A 413 -15.71 -20.50 52.49
N GLY A 414 -15.37 -20.60 51.21
CA GLY A 414 -14.30 -21.49 50.74
C GLY A 414 -12.87 -20.93 50.73
N ASN A 415 -12.67 -19.61 50.72
CA ASN A 415 -11.33 -19.03 50.50
C ASN A 415 -11.01 -17.90 51.48
N TYR A 416 -10.79 -18.26 52.75
CA TYR A 416 -9.93 -17.51 53.65
C TYR A 416 -8.72 -18.38 54.00
N ILE A 417 -7.70 -18.33 53.15
CA ILE A 417 -6.33 -18.64 53.55
C ILE A 417 -5.61 -17.31 53.69
N SER A 418 -5.01 -17.15 54.86
CA SER A 418 -4.39 -15.96 55.43
C SER A 418 -3.31 -15.30 54.58
N SER A 419 -3.36 -13.97 54.49
CA SER A 419 -2.15 -13.13 54.43
C SER A 419 -2.41 -11.86 55.24
N GLY A 420 -1.52 -11.61 56.21
CA GLY A 420 -1.67 -10.60 57.26
C GLY A 420 -1.54 -9.14 56.81
N PRO A 421 -1.66 -8.18 57.75
CA PRO A 421 -1.98 -6.79 57.48
C PRO A 421 -0.71 -5.94 57.27
N ALA A 422 -0.63 -5.24 56.14
CA ALA A 422 0.30 -4.14 55.92
C ALA A 422 -0.48 -2.87 55.55
N ALA A 423 -0.72 -2.09 56.60
CA ALA A 423 -0.82 -0.63 56.68
C ALA A 423 -1.25 0.19 55.44
N TYR A 424 -2.46 0.76 55.52
CA TYR A 424 -2.76 2.10 55.02
C TYR A 424 -2.37 3.12 56.10
N GLY A 425 -1.55 4.11 55.76
CA GLY A 425 -1.18 5.20 56.66
C GLY A 425 -0.76 6.43 55.87
N LEU A 426 -1.63 7.45 55.91
CA LEU A 426 -1.46 8.80 55.38
C LEU A 426 -0.11 9.43 55.78
N GLY A 427 0.71 9.78 54.80
CA GLY A 427 1.93 10.57 54.98
C GLY A 427 1.66 12.06 54.76
N LEU A 428 1.36 12.78 55.84
CA LEU A 428 1.59 14.23 55.94
C LEU A 428 3.06 14.45 56.31
N GLY A 429 3.73 15.34 55.57
CA GLY A 429 5.18 15.56 55.64
C GLY A 429 5.68 16.10 56.99
N PRO A 430 6.95 15.83 57.37
CA PRO A 430 7.52 16.36 58.60
C PRO A 430 8.25 17.69 58.38
N ALA A 431 8.01 18.57 59.35
CA ALA A 431 8.73 19.79 59.63
C ALA A 431 10.23 19.54 59.92
N GLY A 432 11.04 20.53 59.53
CA GLY A 432 12.45 20.62 59.89
C GLY A 432 12.67 20.96 61.36
N GLY A 433 13.84 20.59 61.88
CA GLY A 433 14.32 21.07 63.18
C GLY A 433 15.20 20.08 63.95
N ARG A 434 16.48 19.96 63.57
CA ARG A 434 17.59 19.63 64.49
C ARG A 434 18.70 20.62 64.15
N SER A 435 18.94 21.63 64.97
CA SER A 435 19.70 21.61 66.24
C SER A 435 21.18 21.29 66.01
N ASP A 436 21.96 22.33 65.72
CA ASP A 436 23.36 22.42 66.13
C ASP A 436 23.61 23.82 66.70
N ARG A 437 24.14 23.85 67.92
CA ARG A 437 24.66 25.03 68.63
C ARG A 437 26.04 24.65 69.15
N ARG A 438 27.07 25.31 68.60
CA ARG A 438 28.36 25.75 69.17
C ARG A 438 29.24 24.67 69.84
N LEU A 439 30.54 24.57 69.56
CA LEU A 439 31.58 25.61 69.47
C LEU A 439 32.57 25.32 68.35
#